data_AF-A0A523TDG6-F1
#
_entry.id   AF-A0A523TDG6-F1
#
_cell.length_a   1.000
_cell.length_b   1.000
_cell.length_c   1.000
_cell.angle_alpha   90.00
_cell.angle_beta   90.00
_cell.angle_gamma   90.00
#
_symmetry.space_group_name_H-M   'P 1'
#
loop_
_entity.id
_entity.type
_entity.pdbx_description
1 polymer ?
#
loop_
_entity_poly.entity_id
_entity_poly.type
_entity_poly.pdbx_seq_one_letter_code
_entity_poly.pdbx_strand_id
1 'polypeptide(L)' 'MNMNETKKNECPECKSNNTAKHGFMVTRQGRKQRFQCKACGLTFTEKLGKTK' A
#
# COMPACT_ATOMS: atom_id res chain seq x y z
N MET A 1 -11.44 1.57 22.41
CA MET A 1 -10.38 2.15 21.57
C MET A 1 -10.82 1.97 20.12
N ASN A 2 -11.29 3.05 19.48
CA ASN A 2 -11.63 3.08 18.07
C ASN A 2 -10.35 3.11 17.24
N MET A 3 -10.25 2.34 16.14
CA MET A 3 -9.85 2.92 14.85
C MET A 3 -10.04 1.92 13.70
N ASN A 4 -11.03 2.22 12.85
CA ASN A 4 -11.08 1.97 11.41
C ASN A 4 -10.28 0.79 10.87
N GLU A 5 -10.98 -0.32 10.63
CA GLU A 5 -10.48 -1.40 9.80
C GLU A 5 -10.33 -0.88 8.35
N THR A 6 -9.12 -0.38 8.13
CA THR A 6 -8.63 0.19 6.88
C THR A 6 -8.57 -0.96 5.89
N LYS A 7 -9.31 -0.84 4.78
CA LYS A 7 -9.28 -1.73 3.60
C LYS A 7 -7.84 -2.24 3.39
N LYS A 8 -7.59 -3.51 3.73
CA LYS A 8 -6.24 -4.07 3.90
C LYS A 8 -5.55 -4.14 2.54
N ASN A 9 -4.59 -3.24 2.31
CA ASN A 9 -3.56 -3.42 1.30
C ASN A 9 -2.57 -4.46 1.86
N GLU A 10 -2.96 -5.73 1.80
CA GLU A 10 -2.14 -6.85 2.22
C GLU A 10 -0.83 -6.90 1.42
N CYS A 11 0.25 -7.24 2.12
CA CYS A 11 1.56 -7.37 1.47
C CYS A 11 1.53 -8.54 0.48
N PRO A 12 1.89 -8.33 -0.80
CA PRO A 12 1.83 -9.40 -1.80
C PRO A 12 2.81 -10.55 -1.53
N GLU A 13 3.90 -10.30 -0.79
CA GLU A 13 4.91 -11.31 -0.49
C GLU A 13 4.56 -12.14 0.74
N CYS A 14 4.35 -11.49 1.88
CA CYS A 14 4.13 -12.19 3.15
C CYS A 14 2.66 -12.28 3.57
N LYS A 15 1.73 -11.73 2.78
CA LYS A 15 0.29 -11.64 3.06
C LYS A 15 -0.05 -10.96 4.39
N SER A 16 0.91 -10.27 5.00
CA SER A 16 0.69 -9.52 6.22
C SER A 16 -0.20 -8.31 5.93
N ASN A 17 -1.15 -8.07 6.83
CA ASN A 17 -1.97 -6.87 6.86
C ASN A 17 -1.25 -5.68 7.53
N ASN A 18 -0.01 -5.87 8.00
CA ASN A 18 0.80 -4.83 8.62
C ASN A 18 1.53 -4.01 7.55
N THR A 19 0.80 -3.13 6.86
CA THR A 19 1.34 -2.25 5.80
C THR A 19 1.07 -0.79 6.14
N ALA A 20 2.04 0.08 5.85
CA ALA A 20 2.01 1.50 6.17
C ALA A 20 2.30 2.35 4.93
N LYS A 21 1.71 3.53 4.83
CA LYS A 21 1.99 4.48 3.74
C LYS A 21 3.46 4.91 3.78
N HIS A 22 4.16 4.79 2.65
CA HIS A 22 5.59 5.07 2.51
C HIS A 22 5.86 6.04 1.36
N GLY A 23 5.30 7.25 1.47
CA GLY A 23 5.44 8.31 0.48
C GLY A 23 4.79 8.00 -0.88
N PHE A 24 5.18 8.73 -1.91
CA PHE A 24 4.63 8.61 -3.26
C PHE A 24 5.72 8.30 -4.27
N MET A 25 5.38 7.47 -5.27
CA MET A 25 6.16 7.31 -6.48
C MET A 25 5.58 8.24 -7.54
N VAL A 26 6.40 9.18 -8.05
CA VAL A 26 6.00 10.02 -9.17
C VAL A 26 6.22 9.22 -10.46
N THR A 27 5.18 9.10 -11.27
CA THR A 27 5.21 8.44 -12.58
C THR A 27 4.70 9.40 -13.66
N ARG A 28 4.91 9.07 -14.93
CA ARG A 28 4.40 9.86 -16.07
C ARG A 28 2.86 10.01 -16.06
N GLN A 29 2.14 9.08 -15.41
CA GLN A 29 0.68 9.10 -15.27
C GLN A 29 0.19 9.82 -14.00
N GLY A 30 1.10 10.30 -13.15
CA GLY A 30 0.77 10.94 -11.87
C GLY A 30 1.48 10.30 -10.67
N ARG A 31 1.04 10.66 -9.47
CA ARG A 31 1.62 10.18 -8.21
C ARG A 31 0.92 8.92 -7.73
N LYS A 32 1.66 7.83 -7.53
CA LYS A 32 1.17 6.57 -6.96
C LYS A 32 1.56 6.48 -5.49
N GLN A 33 0.60 6.21 -4.62
CA GLN A 33 0.89 5.95 -3.21
C GLN A 33 1.70 4.66 -3.08
N ARG A 34 2.84 4.75 -2.38
CA ARG A 34 3.63 3.58 -1.98
C ARG A 34 3.21 3.15 -0.58
N PHE A 35 3.30 1.85 -0.36
CA PHE A 35 3.06 1.17 0.91
C PHE A 35 4.29 0.32 1.24
N GLN A 36 4.69 0.32 2.49
CA GLN A 36 5.74 -0.53 3.02
C GLN A 36 5.12 -1.50 4.00
N CYS A 37 5.36 -2.79 3.80
CA CYS A 37 5.05 -3.81 4.78
C CYS A 37 6.00 -3.69 5.97
N LYS A 38 5.46 -3.53 7.18
CA LYS A 38 6.25 -3.49 8.41
C LYS A 38 6.65 -4.89 8.90
N ALA A 39 6.01 -5.94 8.40
CA ALA A 39 6.37 -7.32 8.73
C ALA A 39 7.59 -7.83 7.95
N CYS A 40 7.64 -7.62 6.63
CA CYS A 40 8.75 -8.11 5.79
C CYS A 40 9.63 -6.99 5.18
N GLY A 41 9.28 -5.72 5.37
CA GLY A 41 10.02 -4.58 4.81
C GLY A 41 9.75 -4.29 3.33
N LEU A 42 8.97 -5.13 2.63
CA LEU A 42 8.67 -4.94 1.20
C LEU A 42 7.96 -3.62 0.95
N THR A 43 8.43 -2.86 -0.04
CA THR A 43 7.74 -1.66 -0.51
C THR A 43 7.05 -1.91 -1.84
N PHE A 44 5.74 -1.69 -1.92
CA PHE A 44 4.90 -1.89 -3.09
C PHE A 44 4.00 -0.66 -3.34
N THR A 45 3.47 -0.49 -4.55
CA THR A 45 2.51 0.58 -4.85
C THR A 45 1.09 0.06 -4.80
N GLU A 46 0.11 0.91 -4.49
CA GLU A 46 -1.30 0.53 -4.69
C GLU A 46 -1.50 0.08 -6.13
N LYS A 47 -2.18 -1.05 -6.33
CA LYS A 47 -2.73 -1.36 -7.65
C LYS A 47 -3.75 -0.25 -7.91
N LEU A 48 -3.45 0.66 -8.84
CA LEU A 48 -4.48 1.60 -9.33
C LEU A 48 -5.65 0.72 -9.75
N GLY A 49 -6.74 0.78 -8.97
CA GLY A 49 -8.01 0.27 -9.43
C GLY A 49 -8.25 0.96 -10.76
N LYS A 50 -8.26 0.19 -11.85
CA LYS A 50 -8.65 0.69 -13.16
C LYS A 50 -10.07 1.25 -12.99
N THR A 51 -10.18 2.56 -12.80
CA THR A 51 -11.45 3.26 -12.97
C THR A 51 -11.66 3.24 -14.49
N LYS A 52 -12.51 2.32 -14.92
CA LYS A 52 -12.94 2.21 -16.31
C LYS A 52 -14.20 3.05 -16.48
#